data_AF-A0A351MK95-F1
#
_entry.id   AF-A0A351MK95-F1
#
_cell.length_a   1.000
_cell.length_b   1.000
_cell.length_c   1.000
_cell.angle_alpha   90.00
_cell.angle_beta   90.00
_cell.angle_gamma   90.00
#
_symmetry.space_group_name_H-M   'P 1'
#
loop_
_entity.id
_entity.type
_entity.pdbx_description
1 polymer ?
#
loop_
_entity_poly.entity_id
_entity_poly.type
_entity_poly.pdbx_seq_one_letter_code
_entity_poly.pdbx_strand_id
1 'polypeptide(L)'
;MDLLEARAADRADWHNSEQFRCFVLGHLIRAEALDHLTREDRAGALQVLDNGIDTIEAYFRDTQQRPELASGDPTLSELRDLRQSVLTHVPLPVILPPESDRQRLERELVDAIAAENYEQAAVLRDQLRLLD
;
A
#
# COMPACT_ATOMS: atom_id res chain seq x y z
N MET A 1 14.25 -13.15 0.50
CA MET A 1 15.07 -13.92 1.46
C MET A 1 14.53 -13.59 2.84
N ASP A 2 14.08 -14.57 3.62
CA ASP A 2 13.67 -14.36 5.01
C ASP A 2 14.92 -14.26 5.89
N LEU A 3 15.20 -13.05 6.37
CA LEU A 3 16.40 -12.75 7.15
C LEU A 3 16.31 -13.30 8.57
N LEU A 4 15.11 -13.34 9.15
CA LEU A 4 14.91 -13.83 10.52
C LEU A 4 15.02 -15.35 10.54
N GLU A 5 14.45 -16.03 9.55
CA GLU A 5 14.62 -17.48 9.43
C GLU A 5 16.11 -17.87 9.28
N ALA A 6 16.85 -17.11 8.48
CA ALA A 6 18.23 -17.44 8.13
C ALA A 6 19.26 -17.02 9.20
N ARG A 7 18.97 -15.98 10.00
CA ARG A 7 19.99 -15.29 10.83
C ARG A 7 19.56 -15.02 12.28
N ALA A 8 18.35 -15.38 12.69
CA ALA A 8 17.95 -15.20 14.10
C ALA A 8 18.90 -15.95 15.04
N ALA A 9 19.35 -15.27 16.09
CA ALA A 9 20.23 -15.85 17.10
C ALA A 9 19.49 -16.89 17.95
N ASP A 10 18.20 -16.65 18.23
CA ASP A 10 17.28 -17.58 18.86
C ASP A 10 16.11 -17.90 17.91
N ARG A 11 15.70 -19.17 17.81
CA ARG A 11 14.50 -19.54 17.04
C ARG A 11 13.22 -18.97 17.63
N ALA A 12 13.20 -18.64 18.92
CA ALA A 12 12.09 -17.92 19.53
C ALA A 12 11.87 -16.55 18.87
N ASP A 13 12.93 -15.84 18.47
CA ASP A 13 12.81 -14.52 17.83
C ASP A 13 12.13 -14.61 16.47
N TRP A 14 12.52 -15.59 15.66
CA TRP A 14 11.86 -15.88 14.39
C TRP A 14 10.38 -16.22 14.63
N HIS A 15 10.09 -17.15 15.55
CA HIS A 15 8.71 -17.54 15.84
C HIS A 15 7.84 -16.38 16.33
N ASN A 16 8.38 -15.51 17.21
CA ASN A 16 7.68 -14.33 17.71
C ASN A 16 7.44 -13.28 16.62
N SER A 17 8.26 -13.26 15.57
CA SER A 17 8.08 -12.35 14.44
C SER A 17 6.98 -12.81 13.47
N GLU A 18 6.75 -14.12 13.38
CA GLU A 18 5.82 -14.72 12.40
C GLU A 18 4.37 -14.25 12.58
N GLN A 19 3.98 -13.83 13.80
CA GLN A 19 2.65 -13.26 14.06
C GLN A 19 2.41 -11.90 13.38
N PHE A 20 3.49 -11.18 13.03
CA PHE A 20 3.41 -9.90 12.34
C PHE A 20 3.59 -10.03 10.83
N ARG A 21 3.97 -11.21 10.33
CA ARG A 21 4.35 -11.39 8.93
C ARG A 21 3.24 -11.05 7.96
N CYS A 22 2.01 -11.52 8.22
CA CYS A 22 0.85 -11.19 7.38
C CYS A 22 0.63 -9.68 7.33
N PHE A 23 0.65 -9.01 8.49
CA PHE A 23 0.46 -7.56 8.59
C PHE A 23 1.50 -6.77 7.78
N VAL A 24 2.79 -7.13 7.92
CA VAL A 24 3.89 -6.46 7.21
C VAL A 24 3.80 -6.70 5.70
N LEU A 25 3.56 -7.94 5.27
CA LEU A 25 3.40 -8.28 3.86
C LEU A 25 2.19 -7.55 3.27
N GLY A 26 1.06 -7.52 3.98
CA GLY A 26 -0.13 -6.79 3.54
C GLY A 26 0.12 -5.30 3.33
N HIS A 27 0.87 -4.66 4.24
CA HIS A 27 1.24 -3.25 4.06
C HIS A 27 2.14 -3.04 2.83
N LEU A 28 3.11 -3.92 2.60
CA LEU A 28 3.97 -3.86 1.42
C LEU A 28 3.16 -4.00 0.13
N ILE A 29 2.29 -5.01 0.04
CA ILE A 29 1.43 -5.28 -1.12
C ILE A 29 0.52 -4.08 -1.41
N ARG A 30 -0.07 -3.48 -0.37
CA ARG A 30 -0.92 -2.30 -0.51
C ARG A 30 -0.15 -1.09 -1.04
N ALA A 31 1.07 -0.86 -0.55
CA ALA A 31 1.91 0.24 -1.00
C ALA A 31 2.28 0.08 -2.47
N GLU A 32 2.65 -1.12 -2.90
CA GLU A 32 2.99 -1.42 -4.29
C GLU A 32 1.76 -1.30 -5.21
N ALA A 33 0.61 -1.84 -4.79
CA ALA A 33 -0.64 -1.68 -5.53
C ALA A 33 -1.04 -0.21 -5.68
N LEU A 34 -0.82 0.60 -4.63
CA LEU A 34 -1.09 2.03 -4.68
C LEU A 34 -0.16 2.77 -5.66
N ASP A 35 1.13 2.41 -5.73
CA ASP A 35 2.06 2.97 -6.72
C ASP A 35 1.61 2.69 -8.16
N HIS A 36 1.09 1.50 -8.43
CA HIS A 36 0.49 1.20 -9.73
C HIS A 36 -0.75 2.08 -10.00
N LEU A 37 -1.62 2.26 -9.00
CA LEU A 37 -2.82 3.09 -9.14
C LEU A 37 -2.51 4.57 -9.36
N THR A 38 -1.46 5.14 -8.73
CA THR A 38 -1.06 6.54 -8.96
C THR A 38 -0.56 6.76 -10.39
N ARG A 39 -0.13 5.69 -11.06
CA ARG A 39 0.34 5.68 -12.45
C ARG A 39 -0.72 5.25 -13.45
N GLU A 40 -1.99 5.20 -13.01
CA GLU A 40 -3.15 4.73 -13.77
C GLU A 40 -3.03 3.26 -14.26
N ASP A 41 -2.09 2.49 -13.70
CA ASP A 41 -1.86 1.09 -14.05
C ASP A 41 -2.72 0.16 -13.18
N ARG A 42 -4.02 0.13 -13.47
CA ARG A 42 -4.97 -0.75 -12.80
C ARG A 42 -4.63 -2.24 -12.94
N ALA A 43 -4.11 -2.64 -14.10
CA ALA A 43 -3.77 -4.03 -14.38
C ALA A 43 -2.61 -4.49 -13.49
N GLY A 44 -1.56 -3.65 -13.37
CA GLY A 44 -0.46 -3.88 -12.45
C GLY A 44 -0.91 -3.93 -11.00
N ALA A 45 -1.79 -3.01 -10.58
CA ALA A 45 -2.34 -3.03 -9.21
C ALA A 45 -3.10 -4.33 -8.89
N LEU A 46 -3.92 -4.83 -9.81
CA LEU A 46 -4.61 -6.11 -9.65
C LEU A 46 -3.63 -7.28 -9.57
N GLN A 47 -2.59 -7.28 -10.42
CA GLN A 47 -1.60 -8.34 -10.42
C GLN A 47 -0.77 -8.37 -9.12
N VAL A 48 -0.41 -7.21 -8.58
CA VAL A 48 0.26 -7.11 -7.27
C VAL A 48 -0.63 -7.64 -6.16
N LEU A 49 -1.92 -7.28 -6.16
CA LEU A 49 -2.87 -7.76 -5.16
C LEU A 49 -3.11 -9.27 -5.26
N ASP A 50 -3.29 -9.81 -6.47
CA ASP A 50 -3.44 -11.25 -6.71
C ASP A 50 -2.22 -12.03 -6.21
N ASN A 51 -1.02 -11.65 -6.67
CA ASN A 51 0.23 -12.30 -6.27
C ASN A 51 0.48 -12.19 -4.75
N GLY A 52 0.13 -11.04 -4.16
CA GLY A 52 0.29 -10.78 -2.74
C GLY A 52 -0.65 -11.63 -1.88
N ILE A 53 -1.92 -11.75 -2.27
CA ILE A 53 -2.90 -12.63 -1.63
C ILE A 53 -2.41 -14.08 -1.71
N ASP A 54 -2.02 -14.55 -2.90
CA ASP A 54 -1.52 -15.92 -3.10
C ASP A 54 -0.28 -16.19 -2.24
N THR A 55 0.61 -15.21 -2.09
CA THR A 55 1.80 -15.32 -1.25
C THR A 55 1.44 -15.50 0.23
N ILE A 56 0.49 -14.73 0.75
CA ILE A 56 0.06 -14.83 2.15
C ILE A 56 -0.72 -16.13 2.37
N GLU A 57 -1.57 -16.56 1.43
CA GLU A 57 -2.26 -17.86 1.51
C GLU A 57 -1.27 -19.03 1.46
N ALA A 58 -0.25 -18.97 0.61
CA ALA A 58 0.81 -19.95 0.55
C ALA A 58 1.61 -20.00 1.86
N TYR A 59 1.83 -18.87 2.52
CA TYR A 59 2.45 -18.86 3.84
C TYR A 59 1.65 -19.67 4.87
N PHE A 60 0.33 -19.45 4.96
CA PHE A 60 -0.52 -20.19 5.89
C PHE A 60 -0.56 -21.69 5.58
N ARG A 61 -0.58 -22.04 4.29
CA ARG A 61 -0.63 -23.44 3.84
C ARG A 61 0.70 -24.16 4.00
N ASP A 62 1.79 -23.57 3.52
CA ASP A 62 3.05 -24.27 3.31
C ASP A 62 4.01 -24.08 4.49
N THR A 63 4.02 -22.91 5.14
CA THR A 63 4.89 -22.64 6.29
C THR A 63 4.21 -22.93 7.62
N GLN A 64 2.99 -22.39 7.82
CA GLN A 64 2.28 -22.59 9.09
C GLN A 64 1.57 -23.95 9.14
N GLN A 65 1.30 -24.58 7.99
CA GLN A 65 0.51 -25.82 7.89
C GLN A 65 -0.89 -25.69 8.51
N ARG A 66 -1.45 -24.47 8.46
CA ARG A 66 -2.74 -24.09 9.05
C ARG A 66 -3.55 -23.25 8.04
N PRO A 67 -3.93 -23.82 6.88
CA PRO A 67 -4.62 -23.08 5.82
C PRO A 67 -5.95 -22.48 6.28
N GLU A 68 -6.60 -23.05 7.29
CA GLU A 68 -7.86 -22.54 7.85
C GLU A 68 -7.72 -21.16 8.51
N LEU A 69 -6.51 -20.78 8.94
CA LEU A 69 -6.25 -19.47 9.53
C LEU A 69 -6.29 -18.35 8.48
N ALA A 70 -6.00 -18.65 7.21
CA ALA A 70 -6.02 -17.67 6.12
C ALA A 70 -7.41 -17.04 5.94
N SER A 71 -8.48 -17.82 6.12
CA SER A 71 -9.86 -17.33 5.98
C SER A 71 -10.27 -16.31 7.05
N GLY A 72 -9.65 -16.38 8.23
CA GLY A 72 -9.95 -15.48 9.36
C GLY A 72 -8.95 -14.33 9.50
N ASP A 73 -7.92 -14.26 8.66
CA ASP A 73 -6.89 -13.23 8.76
C ASP A 73 -7.42 -11.87 8.27
N PRO A 74 -7.41 -10.81 9.12
CA PRO A 74 -7.92 -9.50 8.74
C PRO A 74 -7.17 -8.89 7.55
N THR A 75 -5.87 -9.15 7.43
CA THR A 75 -5.05 -8.58 6.35
C THR A 75 -5.45 -9.16 5.00
N LEU A 76 -5.70 -10.47 4.93
CA LEU A 76 -6.22 -11.10 3.71
C LEU A 76 -7.62 -10.57 3.33
N SER A 77 -8.49 -10.34 4.32
CA SER A 77 -9.80 -9.72 4.07
C SER A 77 -9.64 -8.33 3.44
N GLU A 78 -8.81 -7.48 4.04
CA GLU A 78 -8.55 -6.12 3.54
C GLU A 78 -7.97 -6.10 2.13
N LEU A 79 -7.04 -7.01 1.81
CA LEU A 79 -6.46 -7.12 0.48
C LEU A 79 -7.49 -7.54 -0.57
N ARG A 80 -8.38 -8.48 -0.23
CA ARG A 80 -9.47 -8.92 -1.10
C ARG A 80 -10.49 -7.79 -1.33
N ASP A 81 -10.82 -7.02 -0.30
CA ASP A 81 -11.71 -5.87 -0.41
C ASP A 81 -11.09 -4.78 -1.31
N LEU A 82 -9.80 -4.48 -1.10
CA LEU A 82 -9.05 -3.55 -1.94
C LEU A 82 -9.05 -4.02 -3.40
N ARG A 83 -8.72 -5.29 -3.64
CA ARG A 83 -8.74 -5.91 -4.97
C ARG A 83 -10.11 -5.80 -5.63
N GLN A 84 -11.19 -6.12 -4.92
CA GLN A 84 -12.55 -6.04 -5.44
C GLN A 84 -12.91 -4.62 -5.89
N SER A 85 -12.31 -3.62 -5.24
CA SER A 85 -12.62 -2.20 -5.47
C SER A 85 -11.80 -1.63 -6.60
N VAL A 86 -10.53 -2.04 -6.65
CA VAL A 86 -9.70 -1.90 -7.85
C VAL A 86 -10.33 -2.65 -9.02
N LEU A 87 -11.10 -3.73 -8.84
CA LEU A 87 -11.77 -4.42 -9.95
C LEU A 87 -13.07 -3.74 -10.41
N THR A 88 -13.83 -3.13 -9.50
CA THR A 88 -15.17 -2.61 -9.78
C THR A 88 -15.23 -1.12 -10.13
N HIS A 89 -14.09 -0.40 -10.16
CA HIS A 89 -14.06 1.06 -10.36
C HIS A 89 -14.81 1.84 -9.27
N VAL A 90 -15.27 1.17 -8.21
CA VAL A 90 -15.73 1.83 -7.00
C VAL A 90 -14.47 2.17 -6.23
N PRO A 91 -14.07 3.44 -6.12
CA PRO A 91 -13.05 3.78 -5.16
C PRO A 91 -13.60 3.37 -3.79
N LEU A 92 -13.08 2.30 -3.21
CA LEU A 92 -13.14 2.16 -1.76
C LEU A 92 -12.51 3.43 -1.18
N PRO A 93 -12.89 3.82 0.05
CA PRO A 93 -12.11 4.79 0.78
C PRO A 93 -10.74 4.17 1.01
N VAL A 94 -9.83 4.38 0.06
CA VAL A 94 -8.42 4.37 0.36
C VAL A 94 -8.33 5.39 1.47
N ILE A 95 -8.07 4.93 2.69
CA ILE A 95 -7.58 5.79 3.76
C ILE A 95 -6.16 6.16 3.34
N LEU A 96 -6.06 6.93 2.25
CA LEU A 96 -4.95 7.85 2.08
C LEU A 96 -5.03 8.72 3.33
N PRO A 97 -3.93 8.89 4.09
CA PRO A 97 -3.92 9.92 5.10
C PRO A 97 -4.46 11.21 4.46
N PRO A 98 -5.31 11.98 5.15
CA PRO A 98 -5.83 13.23 4.61
C PRO A 98 -4.62 14.00 4.08
N GLU A 99 -4.71 14.37 2.80
CA GLU A 99 -3.64 15.08 2.13
C GLU A 99 -3.23 16.26 3.00
N SER A 100 -1.97 16.31 3.40
CA SER A 100 -1.46 17.46 4.15
C SER A 100 -1.64 18.72 3.30
N ASP A 101 -1.86 19.87 3.93
CA ASP A 101 -2.01 21.14 3.21
C ASP A 101 -0.83 21.41 2.26
N ARG A 102 0.38 20.96 2.66
CA ARG A 102 1.56 21.00 1.81
C ARG A 102 1.41 20.18 0.53
N GLN A 103 1.06 18.90 0.65
CA GLN A 103 0.91 18.00 -0.51
C GLN A 103 -0.15 18.52 -1.49
N ARG A 104 -1.25 19.07 -0.95
CA ARG A 104 -2.31 19.68 -1.75
C ARG A 104 -1.79 20.86 -2.57
N LEU A 105 -1.06 21.76 -1.93
CA LEU A 105 -0.48 22.94 -2.58
C LEU A 105 0.61 22.56 -3.59
N GLU A 106 1.43 21.54 -3.32
CA GLU A 106 2.43 21.04 -4.26
C GLU A 106 1.77 20.49 -5.53
N ARG A 107 0.65 19.76 -5.39
CA ARG A 107 -0.13 19.25 -6.52
C ARG A 107 -0.78 20.37 -7.33
N GLU A 108 -1.47 21.30 -6.66
CA GLU A 108 -2.10 22.46 -7.31
C GLU A 108 -1.06 23.30 -8.06
N LEU A 109 0.17 23.40 -7.55
CA LEU A 109 1.27 24.10 -8.21
C LEU A 109 1.69 23.42 -9.51
N VAL A 110 1.83 22.09 -9.51
CA VAL A 110 2.15 21.32 -10.70
C VAL A 110 1.08 21.50 -11.77
N ASP A 111 -0.20 21.46 -11.38
CA ASP A 111 -1.34 21.67 -12.28
C ASP A 111 -1.35 23.08 -12.87
N ALA A 112 -1.08 24.10 -12.05
CA ALA A 112 -1.01 25.49 -12.50
C ALA A 112 0.16 25.72 -13.49
N ILE A 113 1.32 25.07 -13.28
CA ILE A 113 2.45 25.11 -14.21
C ILE A 113 2.09 24.42 -15.52
N ALA A 114 1.47 23.24 -15.47
CA ALA A 114 1.06 22.49 -16.65
C ALA A 114 0.01 23.23 -17.49
N ALA A 115 -0.87 24.01 -16.83
CA ALA A 115 -1.85 24.88 -17.47
C ALA A 115 -1.28 26.25 -17.90
N GLU A 116 0.03 26.47 -17.74
CA GLU A 116 0.72 27.75 -18.00
C GLU A 116 0.13 28.95 -17.23
N ASN A 117 -0.56 28.69 -16.11
CA ASN A 117 -1.12 29.72 -15.25
C ASN A 117 -0.07 30.19 -14.23
N TYR A 118 0.90 30.94 -14.72
CA TYR A 118 2.07 31.36 -13.93
C TYR A 118 1.71 32.28 -12.75
N GLU A 119 0.60 33.01 -12.83
CA GLU A 119 0.11 33.85 -11.72
C GLU A 119 -0.35 32.98 -10.55
N GLN A 120 -1.17 31.97 -10.84
CA GLN A 120 -1.61 31.00 -9.83
C GLN A 120 -0.43 30.20 -9.27
N ALA A 121 0.51 29.80 -10.12
CA ALA A 121 1.73 29.11 -9.68
C ALA A 121 2.59 29.96 -8.72
N ALA A 122 2.66 31.28 -8.94
CA ALA A 122 3.39 32.18 -8.04
C ALA A 122 2.75 32.24 -6.65
N VAL A 123 1.42 32.39 -6.59
CA VAL A 123 0.66 32.42 -5.32
C VAL A 123 0.83 31.10 -4.55
N LEU A 124 0.72 29.95 -5.22
CA LEU A 124 0.86 28.64 -4.60
C LEU A 124 2.28 28.41 -4.06
N ARG A 125 3.32 28.87 -4.76
CA ARG A 125 4.70 28.85 -4.26
C ARG A 125 4.90 29.69 -3.01
N ASP A 126 4.27 30.85 -2.93
CA ASP A 126 4.38 31.71 -1.74
C ASP A 126 3.64 31.11 -0.55
N GLN A 127 2.49 30.46 -0.78
CA GLN A 127 1.77 29.70 0.26
C GLN A 127 2.59 28.51 0.77
N LEU A 128 3.29 27.79 -0.11
CA LEU A 128 4.18 26.69 0.29
C LEU A 128 5.35 27.17 1.16
N ARG A 129 5.91 28.35 0.88
CA ARG A 129 6.99 28.95 1.71
C ARG A 129 6.52 29.34 3.11
N LEU A 130 5.22 29.59 3.30
CA LEU A 130 4.66 29.95 4.61
C LEU A 130 4.36 28.71 5.48
N LEU A 131 4.49 27.51 4.91
CA LEU A 131 4.27 26.22 5.59
C LEU A 131 5.58 25.52 6.02
N ASP A 132 6.75 26.09 5.69
CA ASP A 132 8.07 25.67 6.19
C ASP A 132 8.37 26.33 7.55
#